data_AF-A0A7Y2B4W3-F1
#
_entry.id   AF-A0A7Y2B4W3-F1
#
_cell.length_a   1.000
_cell.length_b   1.000
_cell.length_c   1.000
_cell.angle_alpha   90.00
_cell.angle_beta   90.00
_cell.angle_gamma   90.00
#
_symmetry.space_group_name_H-M   'P 1'
#
loop_
_entity.id
_entity.type
_entity.pdbx_description
1 polymer ?
#
loop_
_entity_poly.entity_id
_entity_poly.type
_entity_poly.pdbx_seq_one_letter_code
_entity_poly.pdbx_strand_id
1 'polypeptide(L)'
;YAVRRADAGCCQRPRISGGLLGAAKRDGRETMRSLLPIVTAGIPVVVCEPSCASALRDDLPDLIEDEFPLDWFRQIVPLEEFLAAREERVRDTLTAPAGVESVRIHGHCHQKALWPGSAIETAVRALGVDDVGTFDTGCCGMAGSFGYEAKHFAVSQTIAEDRLYPAIRAMSPDTHLLANGFSCRHQIADGTGGDARHLASFLRPRERSAGNARAGHGEAGR
;
A
#
# COMPACT_ATOMS: atom_id res chain seq x y z
N TYR A 1 -4.01 17.25 0.16
CA TYR A 1 -4.76 16.74 1.32
C TYR A 1 -3.98 17.10 2.58
N ALA A 2 -4.69 17.37 3.69
CA ALA A 2 -4.06 17.30 5.00
C ALA A 2 -4.05 15.83 5.44
N VAL A 3 -2.93 15.35 5.97
CA VAL A 3 -2.79 13.97 6.46
C VAL A 3 -2.58 14.04 7.97
N ARG A 4 -3.32 13.21 8.71
CA ARG A 4 -3.19 13.07 10.16
C ARG A 4 -3.00 11.61 10.51
N ARG A 5 -2.13 11.32 11.48
CA ARG A 5 -2.00 9.96 12.03
C ARG A 5 -3.25 9.63 12.84
N ALA A 6 -3.78 8.43 12.63
CA ALA A 6 -4.98 7.97 13.31
C ALA A 6 -4.71 7.55 14.77
N ASP A 7 -3.46 7.16 15.08
CA ASP A 7 -3.02 6.69 16.40
C ASP A 7 -3.97 5.66 17.05
N ALA A 8 -4.49 4.74 16.22
CA ALA A 8 -5.54 3.78 16.59
C ALA A 8 -5.02 2.43 17.13
N GLY A 9 -3.71 2.28 17.29
CA GLY A 9 -3.10 1.01 17.74
C GLY A 9 -2.89 -0.01 16.62
N CYS A 10 -2.73 -1.28 17.00
CA CYS A 10 -2.34 -2.36 16.09
C CYS A 10 -3.52 -2.88 15.24
N CYS A 11 -3.24 -3.24 13.99
CA CYS A 11 -4.21 -3.83 13.07
C CYS A 11 -4.61 -5.29 13.41
N GLN A 12 -4.02 -5.87 14.45
CA GLN A 12 -4.25 -7.24 14.94
C GLN A 12 -3.88 -8.38 13.99
N ARG A 13 -3.38 -8.11 12.77
CA ARG A 13 -2.90 -9.12 11.82
C ARG A 13 -2.04 -10.23 12.46
N PRO A 14 -1.00 -9.94 13.27
CA PRO A 14 -0.19 -11.01 13.87
C PRO A 14 -1.00 -11.93 14.80
N ARG A 15 -1.96 -11.38 15.56
CA ARG A 15 -2.82 -12.18 16.44
C ARG A 15 -3.79 -13.05 15.63
N ILE A 16 -4.38 -12.49 14.57
CA ILE A 16 -5.29 -13.21 13.68
C ILE A 16 -4.56 -14.40 13.04
N SER A 17 -3.41 -14.15 12.40
CA SER A 17 -2.63 -15.19 11.73
C SER A 17 -2.04 -16.22 12.71
N GLY A 18 -1.79 -15.83 13.97
CA GLY A 18 -1.34 -16.73 15.03
C GLY A 18 -2.47 -17.49 15.76
N GLY A 19 -3.73 -17.36 15.34
CA GLY A 19 -4.87 -18.04 15.95
C GLY A 19 -5.31 -17.46 17.31
N LEU A 20 -4.78 -16.30 17.71
CA LEU A 20 -5.09 -15.63 18.98
C LEU A 20 -6.37 -14.78 18.85
N LEU A 21 -7.45 -15.37 18.33
CA LEU A 21 -8.68 -14.65 17.92
C LEU A 21 -9.38 -13.94 19.08
N GLY A 22 -9.37 -14.53 20.28
CA GLY A 22 -9.96 -13.88 21.46
C GLY A 22 -9.24 -12.58 21.84
N ALA A 23 -7.92 -12.52 21.67
CA ALA A 23 -7.14 -11.29 21.89
C ALA A 23 -7.32 -10.32 20.71
N ALA A 24 -7.32 -10.81 19.47
CA ALA A 24 -7.58 -10.00 18.29
C ALA A 24 -8.94 -9.29 18.37
N LYS A 25 -9.99 -10.00 18.81
CA LYS A 25 -11.34 -9.46 19.03
C LYS A 25 -11.34 -8.35 20.08
N ARG A 26 -10.73 -8.56 21.25
CA ARG A 26 -10.68 -7.55 22.33
C ARG A 26 -9.93 -6.30 21.89
N ASP A 27 -8.69 -6.44 21.43
CA ASP A 27 -7.82 -5.32 21.10
C ASP A 27 -8.30 -4.63 19.79
N GLY A 28 -8.85 -5.40 18.84
CA GLY A 28 -9.41 -4.88 17.60
C GLY A 28 -10.65 -4.00 17.82
N ARG A 29 -11.48 -4.29 18.84
CA ARG A 29 -12.57 -3.37 19.26
C ARG A 29 -12.02 -2.02 19.70
N GLU A 30 -10.93 -2.00 20.45
CA GLU A 30 -10.30 -0.75 20.91
C GLU A 30 -9.72 0.04 19.74
N THR A 31 -9.09 -0.66 18.79
CA THR A 31 -8.64 -0.05 17.54
C THR A 31 -9.80 0.56 16.76
N MET A 32 -10.90 -0.17 16.58
CA MET A 32 -12.07 0.36 15.87
C MET A 32 -12.72 1.53 16.60
N ARG A 33 -12.82 1.47 17.94
CA ARG A 33 -13.30 2.59 18.78
C ARG A 33 -12.46 3.86 18.58
N SER A 34 -11.14 3.71 18.45
CA SER A 34 -10.22 4.82 18.20
C SER A 34 -10.38 5.43 16.81
N LEU A 35 -10.82 4.63 15.82
CA LEU A 35 -11.11 5.08 14.47
C LEU A 35 -12.49 5.74 14.33
N LEU A 36 -13.40 5.55 15.29
CA LEU A 36 -14.79 6.07 15.21
C LEU A 36 -14.86 7.54 14.80
N PRO A 37 -14.15 8.48 15.45
CA PRO A 37 -14.28 9.90 15.09
C PRO A 37 -13.90 10.20 13.64
N ILE A 38 -13.06 9.35 13.03
CA ILE A 38 -12.58 9.50 11.65
C ILE A 38 -13.64 8.94 10.68
N VAL A 39 -14.07 7.69 10.89
CA VAL A 39 -15.02 7.02 9.99
C VAL A 39 -16.44 7.59 10.11
N THR A 40 -16.85 8.09 11.28
CA THR A 40 -18.15 8.78 11.42
C THR A 40 -18.16 10.13 10.71
N ALA A 41 -16.99 10.76 10.55
CA ALA A 41 -16.83 12.00 9.81
C ALA A 41 -16.71 11.79 8.28
N GLY A 42 -16.83 10.54 7.79
CA GLY A 42 -16.68 10.21 6.38
C GLY A 42 -15.24 10.37 5.86
N ILE A 43 -14.25 10.40 6.76
CA ILE A 43 -12.85 10.56 6.40
C ILE A 43 -12.25 9.17 6.16
N PRO A 44 -11.66 8.90 4.99
CA PRO A 44 -11.07 7.60 4.71
C PRO A 44 -9.84 7.35 5.58
N VAL A 45 -9.73 6.12 6.09
CA VAL A 45 -8.56 5.64 6.83
C VAL A 45 -7.63 4.95 5.84
N VAL A 46 -6.54 5.63 5.48
CA VAL A 46 -5.58 5.11 4.49
C VAL A 46 -4.50 4.29 5.18
N VAL A 47 -4.34 3.04 4.76
CA VAL A 47 -3.41 2.07 5.36
C VAL A 47 -2.30 1.73 4.38
N CYS A 48 -1.04 1.85 4.82
CA CYS A 48 0.13 1.60 3.98
C CYS A 48 0.46 0.11 3.86
N GLU A 49 0.29 -0.66 4.94
CA GLU A 49 0.63 -2.08 4.96
C GLU A 49 -0.58 -2.93 4.54
N PRO A 50 -0.54 -3.65 3.40
CA PRO A 50 -1.71 -4.35 2.89
C PRO A 50 -2.22 -5.47 3.80
N SER A 51 -1.33 -6.14 4.53
CA SER A 51 -1.74 -7.15 5.51
C SER A 51 -2.51 -6.55 6.70
N CYS A 52 -2.22 -5.30 7.07
CA CYS A 52 -2.99 -4.55 8.06
C CYS A 52 -4.30 -4.00 7.49
N ALA A 53 -4.29 -3.52 6.25
CA ALA A 53 -5.50 -3.05 5.60
C ALA A 53 -6.56 -4.16 5.53
N SER A 54 -6.14 -5.38 5.18
CA SER A 54 -7.02 -6.56 5.12
C SER A 54 -7.46 -7.04 6.48
N ALA A 55 -6.57 -6.99 7.48
CA ALA A 55 -6.95 -7.33 8.84
C ALA A 55 -8.05 -6.39 9.36
N LEU A 56 -7.94 -5.09 9.09
CA LEU A 56 -8.91 -4.10 9.54
C LEU A 56 -10.20 -4.11 8.72
N ARG A 57 -10.10 -4.18 7.38
CA ARG A 57 -11.24 -4.08 6.46
C ARG A 57 -12.02 -5.38 6.33
N ASP A 58 -11.33 -6.51 6.26
CA ASP A 58 -11.93 -7.78 5.82
C ASP A 58 -12.00 -8.82 6.95
N ASP A 59 -10.97 -8.93 7.80
CA ASP A 59 -10.97 -9.98 8.84
C ASP A 59 -11.62 -9.54 10.16
N LEU A 60 -11.37 -8.31 10.59
CA LEU A 60 -11.84 -7.82 11.87
C LEU A 60 -13.38 -7.74 11.95
N PRO A 61 -14.13 -7.34 10.89
CA PRO A 61 -15.59 -7.38 10.91
C PRO A 61 -16.14 -8.73 11.34
N ASP A 62 -15.61 -9.85 10.84
CA ASP A 62 -16.06 -11.20 11.22
C ASP A 62 -15.90 -11.49 12.73
N LEU A 63 -15.03 -10.74 13.42
CA LEU A 63 -14.82 -10.86 14.86
C LEU A 63 -15.69 -9.90 15.68
N ILE A 64 -16.11 -8.74 15.14
CA ILE A 64 -16.69 -7.61 15.90
C ILE A 64 -17.91 -6.95 15.22
N GLU A 65 -18.50 -7.56 14.21
CA GLU A 65 -19.63 -7.01 13.44
C GLU A 65 -20.87 -6.72 14.29
N ASP A 66 -20.99 -7.36 15.46
CA ASP A 66 -22.05 -7.12 16.42
C ASP A 66 -22.00 -5.73 17.07
N GLU A 67 -20.89 -4.98 16.91
CA GLU A 67 -20.66 -3.69 17.58
C GLU A 67 -20.56 -2.49 16.65
N PHE A 68 -20.30 -2.69 15.36
CA PHE A 68 -19.97 -1.60 14.43
C PHE A 68 -20.63 -1.79 13.06
N PRO A 69 -21.20 -0.73 12.46
CA PRO A 69 -21.72 -0.78 11.08
C PRO A 69 -20.64 -1.22 10.06
N LEU A 70 -21.00 -2.18 9.20
CA LEU A 70 -20.09 -2.71 8.17
C LEU A 70 -19.54 -1.62 7.23
N ASP A 71 -20.31 -0.57 6.97
CA ASP A 71 -19.89 0.55 6.11
C ASP A 71 -18.71 1.36 6.69
N TRP A 72 -18.46 1.28 8.00
CA TRP A 72 -17.30 1.95 8.59
C TRP A 72 -15.99 1.25 8.21
N PHE A 73 -15.99 -0.07 8.09
CA PHE A 73 -14.81 -0.83 7.66
C PHE A 73 -14.48 -0.59 6.17
N ARG A 74 -15.50 -0.32 5.34
CA ARG A 74 -15.32 0.05 3.92
C ARG A 74 -14.56 1.36 3.71
N GLN A 75 -14.49 2.22 4.72
CA GLN A 75 -13.70 3.45 4.68
C GLN A 75 -12.20 3.23 4.94
N ILE A 76 -11.83 2.02 5.37
CA ILE A 76 -10.44 1.62 5.56
C ILE A 76 -9.92 1.12 4.22
N VAL A 77 -8.99 1.84 3.61
CA VAL A 77 -8.53 1.57 2.25
C VAL A 77 -7.01 1.48 2.19
N PRO A 78 -6.45 0.53 1.41
CA PRO A 78 -5.04 0.57 1.06
C PRO A 78 -4.65 1.87 0.35
N LEU A 79 -3.40 2.30 0.51
CA LEU A 79 -2.89 3.53 -0.10
C LEU A 79 -3.07 3.55 -1.62
N GLU A 80 -2.75 2.46 -2.31
CA GLU A 80 -2.86 2.37 -3.75
C GLU A 80 -4.31 2.50 -4.25
N GLU A 81 -5.29 1.92 -3.55
CA GLU A 81 -6.71 2.10 -3.88
C GLU A 81 -7.14 3.55 -3.67
N PHE A 82 -6.70 4.17 -2.56
CA PHE A 82 -6.98 5.56 -2.27
C PHE A 82 -6.48 6.50 -3.37
N LEU A 83 -5.26 6.27 -3.87
CA LEU A 83 -4.64 7.05 -4.93
C LEU A 83 -5.26 6.77 -6.29
N ALA A 84 -5.51 5.50 -6.64
CA ALA A 84 -6.13 5.10 -7.90
C ALA A 84 -7.54 5.70 -8.04
N ALA A 85 -8.34 5.71 -6.97
CA ALA A 85 -9.66 6.35 -6.95
C ALA A 85 -9.61 7.89 -7.11
N ARG A 86 -8.42 8.49 -7.09
CA ARG A 86 -8.17 9.94 -7.17
C ARG A 86 -7.18 10.28 -8.27
N GLU A 87 -7.21 9.50 -9.35
CA GLU A 87 -6.23 9.53 -10.43
C GLU A 87 -5.95 10.94 -10.97
N GLU A 88 -6.99 11.71 -11.31
CA GLU A 88 -6.83 13.10 -11.80
C GLU A 88 -6.08 13.97 -10.80
N ARG A 89 -6.45 13.86 -9.52
CA ARG A 89 -5.78 14.63 -8.46
C ARG A 89 -4.33 14.20 -8.27
N VAL A 90 -4.04 12.92 -8.43
CA VAL A 90 -2.67 12.39 -8.40
C VAL A 90 -1.87 12.97 -9.56
N ARG A 91 -2.39 12.93 -10.79
CA ARG A 91 -1.76 13.54 -11.97
C ARG A 91 -1.43 15.01 -11.75
N ASP A 92 -2.34 15.77 -11.12
CA ASP A 92 -2.17 17.21 -10.88
C ASP A 92 -1.16 17.57 -9.78
N THR A 93 -0.97 16.70 -8.78
CA THR A 93 -0.28 17.08 -7.53
C THR A 93 0.93 16.25 -7.20
N LEU A 94 1.06 15.07 -7.80
CA LEU A 94 2.11 14.12 -7.52
C LEU A 94 2.79 13.69 -8.82
N THR A 95 4.02 13.23 -8.67
CA THR A 95 4.85 12.67 -9.74
C THR A 95 5.75 11.58 -9.17
N ALA A 96 6.25 10.72 -10.05
CA ALA A 96 7.33 9.80 -9.70
C ALA A 96 8.64 10.58 -9.50
N PRO A 97 9.67 9.99 -8.85
CA PRO A 97 10.99 10.58 -8.82
C PRO A 97 11.50 10.86 -10.24
N ALA A 98 12.33 11.90 -10.40
CA ALA A 98 12.90 12.24 -11.69
C ALA A 98 13.76 11.08 -12.24
N GLY A 99 13.68 10.85 -13.55
CA GLY A 99 14.44 9.79 -14.25
C GLY A 99 13.87 8.38 -14.12
N VAL A 100 12.70 8.20 -13.49
CA VAL A 100 12.05 6.87 -13.47
C VAL A 100 11.31 6.65 -14.77
N GLU A 101 11.79 5.69 -15.57
CA GLU A 101 11.17 5.30 -16.85
C GLU A 101 10.39 3.99 -16.74
N SER A 102 10.84 3.05 -15.88
CA SER A 102 10.27 1.71 -15.76
C SER A 102 10.05 1.32 -14.30
N VAL A 103 8.88 0.76 -14.00
CA VAL A 103 8.51 0.27 -12.67
C VAL A 103 7.99 -1.18 -12.76
N ARG A 104 8.48 -2.03 -11.88
CA ARG A 104 7.94 -3.36 -11.61
C ARG A 104 7.41 -3.45 -10.19
N ILE A 105 6.34 -4.20 -10.02
CA ILE A 105 5.62 -4.29 -8.76
C ILE A 105 5.58 -5.75 -8.28
N HIS A 106 5.97 -5.99 -7.03
CA HIS A 106 5.58 -7.20 -6.33
C HIS A 106 4.29 -6.94 -5.54
N GLY A 107 3.17 -7.46 -6.04
CA GLY A 107 1.89 -7.39 -5.34
C GLY A 107 1.87 -8.30 -4.11
N HIS A 108 1.43 -7.76 -2.97
CA HIS A 108 1.32 -8.48 -1.71
C HIS A 108 0.26 -9.59 -1.81
N CYS A 109 0.52 -10.76 -1.21
CA CYS A 109 -0.46 -11.85 -1.17
C CYS A 109 -1.86 -11.45 -0.65
N HIS A 110 -1.99 -10.59 0.36
CA HIS A 110 -3.28 -10.07 0.83
C HIS A 110 -4.01 -9.24 -0.24
N GLN A 111 -3.30 -8.39 -0.99
CA GLN A 111 -3.89 -7.63 -2.09
C GLN A 111 -4.37 -8.58 -3.19
N LYS A 112 -3.50 -9.51 -3.60
CA LYS A 112 -3.82 -10.49 -4.66
C LYS A 112 -5.03 -11.37 -4.29
N ALA A 113 -5.15 -11.73 -3.02
CA ALA A 113 -6.23 -12.62 -2.55
C ALA A 113 -7.57 -11.88 -2.39
N LEU A 114 -7.56 -10.67 -1.83
CA LEU A 114 -8.80 -9.99 -1.43
C LEU A 114 -9.23 -8.90 -2.41
N TRP A 115 -8.26 -8.22 -3.03
CA TRP A 115 -8.51 -7.04 -3.87
C TRP A 115 -7.77 -7.18 -5.20
N PRO A 116 -8.11 -8.22 -5.99
CA PRO A 116 -7.48 -8.43 -7.30
C PRO A 116 -7.76 -7.21 -8.18
N GLY A 117 -6.71 -6.68 -8.79
CA GLY A 117 -6.81 -5.49 -9.63
C GLY A 117 -5.46 -4.81 -9.82
N SER A 118 -5.50 -3.70 -10.56
CA SER A 118 -4.31 -2.93 -10.96
C SER A 118 -4.19 -1.60 -10.23
N ALA A 119 -4.80 -1.43 -9.04
CA ALA A 119 -4.84 -0.14 -8.33
C ALA A 119 -3.45 0.50 -8.15
N ILE A 120 -2.44 -0.29 -7.77
CA ILE A 120 -1.06 0.21 -7.68
C ILE A 120 -0.49 0.59 -9.05
N GLU A 121 -0.79 -0.15 -10.11
CA GLU A 121 -0.35 0.25 -11.45
C GLU A 121 -1.05 1.51 -11.93
N THR A 122 -2.35 1.66 -11.69
CA THR A 122 -3.11 2.88 -11.98
C THR A 122 -2.53 4.07 -11.22
N ALA A 123 -2.25 3.91 -9.93
CA ALA A 123 -1.63 4.94 -9.12
C ALA A 123 -0.23 5.32 -9.66
N VAL A 124 0.59 4.34 -10.07
CA VAL A 124 1.93 4.60 -10.63
C VAL A 124 1.86 5.25 -12.01
N ARG A 125 0.94 4.82 -12.89
CA ARG A 125 0.71 5.47 -14.19
C ARG A 125 0.24 6.93 -14.03
N ALA A 126 -0.59 7.19 -13.02
CA ALA A 126 -1.00 8.55 -12.66
C ALA A 126 0.17 9.46 -12.22
N LEU A 127 1.28 8.87 -11.77
CA LEU A 127 2.51 9.60 -11.43
C LEU A 127 3.36 9.95 -12.67
N GLY A 128 2.97 9.51 -13.86
CA GLY A 128 3.66 9.78 -15.13
C GLY A 128 4.66 8.71 -15.56
N VAL A 129 4.51 7.47 -15.10
CA VAL A 129 5.33 6.32 -15.54
C VAL A 129 4.50 5.43 -16.45
N ASP A 130 4.91 5.26 -17.70
CA ASP A 130 4.15 4.48 -18.69
C ASP A 130 4.51 2.98 -18.65
N ASP A 131 5.80 2.64 -18.55
CA ASP A 131 6.26 1.25 -18.42
C ASP A 131 6.08 0.74 -16.98
N VAL A 132 4.89 0.24 -16.68
CA VAL A 132 4.52 -0.32 -15.38
C VAL A 132 3.98 -1.73 -15.54
N GLY A 133 4.49 -2.66 -14.75
CA GLY A 133 3.99 -4.03 -14.72
C GLY A 133 4.12 -4.72 -13.36
N THR A 134 3.12 -5.52 -13.00
CA THR A 134 3.17 -6.37 -11.82
C THR A 134 3.76 -7.74 -12.15
N PHE A 135 4.67 -8.24 -11.31
CA PHE A 135 5.19 -9.59 -11.46
C PHE A 135 4.11 -10.65 -11.16
N ASP A 136 4.06 -11.67 -12.00
CA ASP A 136 3.30 -12.90 -11.75
C ASP A 136 4.02 -13.80 -10.73
N THR A 137 4.02 -13.36 -9.47
CA THR A 137 4.65 -14.07 -8.36
C THR A 137 3.61 -14.49 -7.33
N GLY A 138 3.90 -15.55 -6.58
CA GLY A 138 3.17 -15.91 -5.37
C GLY A 138 3.47 -14.98 -4.19
N CYS A 139 3.38 -15.55 -2.98
CA CYS A 139 3.82 -14.90 -1.74
C CYS A 139 5.34 -14.66 -1.76
N CYS A 140 5.80 -13.67 -0.99
CA CYS A 140 7.24 -13.48 -0.74
C CYS A 140 7.85 -14.55 0.18
N GLY A 141 7.06 -15.40 0.84
CA GLY A 141 7.55 -16.42 1.78
C GLY A 141 7.65 -15.97 3.24
N MET A 142 7.55 -14.66 3.52
CA MET A 142 7.77 -14.16 4.88
C MET A 142 6.59 -14.29 5.84
N ALA A 143 5.36 -14.03 5.38
CA ALA A 143 4.14 -14.03 6.20
C ALA A 143 4.33 -13.46 7.63
N GLY A 144 4.80 -12.21 7.73
CA GLY A 144 5.19 -11.60 9.01
C GLY A 144 6.58 -12.06 9.44
N SER A 145 6.68 -12.68 10.62
CA SER A 145 7.93 -13.24 11.17
C SER A 145 8.17 -14.70 10.78
N PHE A 146 7.19 -15.36 10.13
CA PHE A 146 7.28 -16.79 9.80
C PHE A 146 8.60 -17.12 9.08
N GLY A 147 8.99 -16.31 8.08
CA GLY A 147 10.22 -16.55 7.34
C GLY A 147 11.53 -16.35 8.11
N TYR A 148 11.49 -15.69 9.28
CA TYR A 148 12.64 -15.56 10.18
C TYR A 148 12.76 -16.68 11.20
N GLU A 149 11.72 -17.49 11.39
CA GLU A 149 11.79 -18.63 12.30
C GLU A 149 12.70 -19.71 11.73
N ALA A 150 13.70 -20.17 12.49
CA ALA A 150 14.69 -21.14 12.02
C ALA A 150 14.07 -22.41 11.40
N LYS A 151 12.95 -22.88 11.96
CA LYS A 151 12.20 -24.04 11.46
C LYS A 151 11.47 -23.80 10.12
N HIS A 152 11.22 -22.54 9.76
CA HIS A 152 10.46 -22.14 8.57
C HIS A 152 11.34 -21.44 7.51
N PHE A 153 12.56 -21.06 7.87
CA PHE A 153 13.48 -20.33 6.98
C PHE A 153 13.64 -21.02 5.62
N ALA A 154 13.91 -22.33 5.62
CA ALA A 154 14.07 -23.09 4.38
C ALA A 154 12.82 -23.01 3.49
N VAL A 155 11.62 -23.15 4.08
CA VAL A 155 10.34 -23.05 3.36
C VAL A 155 10.12 -21.63 2.83
N SER A 156 10.41 -20.60 3.62
CA SER A 156 10.33 -19.20 3.19
C SER A 156 11.22 -18.93 1.97
N GLN A 157 12.47 -19.40 2.00
CA GLN A 157 13.39 -19.27 0.86
C GLN A 157 12.90 -20.04 -0.37
N THR A 158 12.38 -21.26 -0.20
CA THR A 158 11.78 -22.03 -1.31
C THR A 158 10.60 -21.28 -1.96
N ILE A 159 9.71 -20.69 -1.16
CA ILE A 159 8.57 -19.91 -1.67
C ILE A 159 9.08 -18.70 -2.47
N ALA A 160 10.11 -18.01 -1.99
CA ALA A 160 10.65 -16.84 -2.67
C ALA A 160 11.41 -17.20 -3.98
N GLU A 161 12.15 -18.31 -3.98
CA GLU A 161 12.86 -18.82 -5.17
C GLU A 161 11.94 -19.38 -6.25
N ASP A 162 10.70 -19.73 -5.93
CA ASP A 162 9.75 -20.24 -6.94
C ASP A 162 9.56 -19.25 -8.10
N ARG A 163 9.31 -17.97 -7.78
CA ARG A 163 9.09 -16.93 -8.81
C ARG A 163 9.62 -15.55 -8.45
N LEU A 164 9.63 -15.16 -7.16
CA LEU A 164 9.95 -13.79 -6.76
C LEU A 164 11.42 -13.45 -7.00
N TYR A 165 12.35 -14.25 -6.47
CA TYR A 165 13.77 -14.00 -6.65
C TYR A 165 14.21 -14.10 -8.11
N PRO A 166 13.78 -15.11 -8.91
CA PRO A 166 14.07 -15.13 -10.34
C PRO A 166 13.59 -13.87 -11.07
N ALA A 167 12.38 -13.39 -10.79
CA ALA A 167 11.85 -12.19 -11.42
C ALA A 167 12.71 -10.95 -11.11
N ILE A 168 13.16 -10.81 -9.86
CA ILE A 168 14.00 -9.68 -9.44
C ILE A 168 15.40 -9.76 -10.05
N ARG A 169 16.02 -10.94 -10.06
CA ARG A 169 17.35 -11.15 -10.67
C ARG A 169 17.35 -10.90 -12.18
N ALA A 170 16.21 -11.06 -12.84
CA ALA A 170 16.03 -10.79 -14.26
C ALA A 170 15.70 -9.32 -14.60
N MET A 171 15.51 -8.45 -13.59
CA MET A 171 15.21 -7.03 -13.81
C MET A 171 16.40 -6.31 -14.46
N SER A 172 16.08 -5.34 -15.32
CA SER A 172 17.08 -4.37 -15.75
C SER A 172 17.53 -3.51 -14.57
N PRO A 173 18.82 -3.13 -14.48
CA PRO A 173 19.31 -2.23 -13.43
C PRO A 173 18.57 -0.89 -13.34
N ASP A 174 18.00 -0.41 -14.45
CA ASP A 174 17.28 0.87 -14.54
C ASP A 174 15.78 0.75 -14.17
N THR A 175 15.32 -0.47 -13.85
CA THR A 175 13.93 -0.71 -13.48
C THR A 175 13.73 -0.55 -11.96
N HIS A 176 12.78 0.29 -11.56
CA HIS A 176 12.44 0.48 -10.16
C HIS A 176 11.51 -0.61 -9.65
N LEU A 177 11.75 -1.11 -8.44
CA LEU A 177 10.92 -2.12 -7.80
C LEU A 177 10.04 -1.52 -6.70
N LEU A 178 8.73 -1.77 -6.77
CA LEU A 178 7.78 -1.40 -5.72
C LEU A 178 7.20 -2.64 -5.02
N ALA A 179 7.11 -2.56 -3.69
CA ALA A 179 6.40 -3.52 -2.85
C ALA A 179 5.85 -2.82 -1.59
N ASN A 180 4.52 -2.81 -1.42
CA ASN A 180 3.89 -2.16 -0.26
C ASN A 180 4.04 -2.97 1.04
N GLY A 181 4.19 -4.30 0.94
CA GLY A 181 4.40 -5.15 2.12
C GLY A 181 5.75 -4.92 2.79
N PHE A 182 5.74 -4.64 4.10
CA PHE A 182 6.94 -4.48 4.93
C PHE A 182 7.82 -5.73 4.88
N SER A 183 7.26 -6.90 5.19
CA SER A 183 8.00 -8.17 5.16
C SER A 183 8.43 -8.54 3.74
N CYS A 184 7.64 -8.18 2.72
CA CYS A 184 8.02 -8.39 1.32
C CYS A 184 9.30 -7.64 0.97
N ARG A 185 9.42 -6.35 1.36
CA ARG A 185 10.63 -5.56 1.11
C ARG A 185 11.86 -6.15 1.81
N HIS A 186 11.72 -6.65 3.03
CA HIS A 186 12.82 -7.30 3.74
C HIS A 186 13.28 -8.57 3.04
N GLN A 187 12.35 -9.45 2.65
CA GLN A 187 12.71 -10.66 1.90
C GLN A 187 13.46 -10.33 0.62
N ILE A 188 13.00 -9.32 -0.12
CA ILE A 188 13.62 -8.90 -1.37
C ILE A 188 15.05 -8.41 -1.11
N ALA A 189 15.23 -7.53 -0.12
CA ALA A 189 16.54 -7.01 0.25
C ALA A 189 17.48 -8.12 0.74
N ASP A 190 17.04 -8.93 1.70
CA ASP A 190 17.84 -9.97 2.35
C ASP A 190 18.20 -11.11 1.37
N GLY A 191 17.28 -11.48 0.47
CA GLY A 191 17.44 -12.62 -0.43
C GLY A 191 18.05 -12.33 -1.79
N THR A 192 17.97 -11.08 -2.27
CA THR A 192 18.45 -10.70 -3.62
C THR A 192 19.33 -9.46 -3.64
N GLY A 193 19.36 -8.67 -2.55
CA GLY A 193 19.97 -7.34 -2.55
C GLY A 193 19.16 -6.26 -3.26
N GLY A 194 17.94 -6.57 -3.73
CA GLY A 194 17.09 -5.63 -4.46
C GLY A 194 16.55 -4.47 -3.59
N ASP A 195 16.48 -3.27 -4.15
CA ASP A 195 15.89 -2.08 -3.51
C ASP A 195 14.40 -1.95 -3.85
N ALA A 196 13.56 -2.74 -3.18
CA ALA A 196 12.11 -2.58 -3.27
C ALA A 196 11.64 -1.42 -2.39
N ARG A 197 10.93 -0.45 -2.98
CA ARG A 197 10.39 0.72 -2.26
C ARG A 197 8.89 0.59 -2.02
N HIS A 198 8.42 1.25 -0.95
CA HIS A 198 6.99 1.40 -0.71
C HIS A 198 6.42 2.51 -1.61
N LEU A 199 5.18 2.38 -2.10
CA LEU A 199 4.56 3.40 -2.95
C LEU A 199 4.61 4.80 -2.32
N ALA A 200 4.29 4.93 -1.03
CA ALA A 200 4.38 6.21 -0.30
C ALA A 200 5.76 6.88 -0.36
N SER A 201 6.86 6.12 -0.31
CA SER A 201 8.22 6.70 -0.40
C SER A 201 8.63 7.01 -1.83
N PHE A 202 7.89 6.50 -2.81
CA PHE A 202 8.05 6.78 -4.23
C PHE A 202 7.39 8.11 -4.65
N LEU A 203 6.32 8.54 -3.96
CA LEU A 203 5.61 9.78 -4.31
C LEU A 203 6.50 11.02 -4.17
N ARG A 204 6.41 11.94 -5.15
CA ARG A 204 6.99 13.28 -5.08
C ARG A 204 5.92 14.34 -5.33
N PRO A 205 5.99 15.53 -4.70
CA PRO A 205 5.13 16.63 -5.08
C PRO A 205 5.43 17.06 -6.51
N ARG A 206 4.40 17.31 -7.31
CA ARG A 206 4.55 17.96 -8.61
C ARG A 206 4.79 19.44 -8.37
N GLU A 207 5.93 19.95 -8.82
CA GLU A 207 6.17 21.38 -8.81
C GLU A 207 5.15 22.06 -9.72
N ARG A 208 4.44 23.06 -9.20
CA ARG A 208 3.57 23.89 -10.03
C ARG A 208 4.48 24.78 -10.87
N SER A 209 4.43 24.64 -12.19
CA SER A 209 5.07 25.59 -13.09
C SER A 209 4.59 26.99 -12.73
N ALA A 210 5.49 27.88 -12.34
CA ALA A 210 5.18 29.28 -12.11
C ALA A 210 4.89 29.94 -13.46
N GLY A 211 3.65 29.87 -13.93
CA GLY A 211 3.31 30.42 -15.25
C GLY A 211 1.86 30.25 -15.65
N ASN A 212 0.97 31.08 -15.10
CA ASN A 212 0.17 32.03 -15.90
C ASN A 212 -0.65 32.94 -14.96
N ALA A 213 0.03 33.86 -14.27
CA ALA A 213 -0.62 34.95 -13.53
C ALA A 213 -0.10 36.27 -14.08
N ARG A 214 -0.35 36.56 -15.37
CA ARG A 214 -0.19 37.88 -16.00
C ARG A 214 -0.76 37.87 -17.42
N ALA A 215 -2.05 38.19 -17.54
CA ALA A 215 -2.62 38.91 -18.69
C ALA A 215 -4.11 39.10 -18.43
N GLY A 216 -4.50 40.29 -17.96
CA GLY A 216 -5.91 40.58 -17.75
C GLY A 216 -6.15 41.81 -16.90
N HIS A 217 -5.67 42.97 -17.34
CA HIS A 217 -6.48 44.20 -17.41
C HIS A 217 -5.69 45.23 -18.21
N GLY A 218 -6.03 45.28 -19.49
CA GLY A 218 -5.69 46.38 -20.37
C GLY A 218 -6.43 47.64 -19.94
N GLU A 219 -5.73 48.74 -20.19
CA GLU A 219 -6.18 50.12 -20.28
C GLU A 219 -7.66 50.29 -20.66
N ALA A 220 -8.37 51.07 -19.85
CA ALA A 220 -9.51 51.86 -20.32
C ALA A 220 -9.12 53.34 -20.22
N GLY A 221 -8.61 53.87 -21.33
CA GLY A 221 -8.57 55.30 -21.58
C GLY A 221 -9.86 55.74 -22.26
N ARG A 222 -10.61 56.63 -21.58
CA ARG A 222 -11.31 57.82 -22.07
C ARG A 222 -12.31 58.29 -21.02
#